data_AF-A0A2A4NA37-F1
#
_entry.id   AF-A0A2A4NA37-F1
#
_cell.length_a   1.000
_cell.length_b   1.000
_cell.length_c   1.000
_cell.angle_alpha   90.00
_cell.angle_beta   90.00
_cell.angle_gamma   90.00
#
_symmetry.space_group_name_H-M   'P 1'
#
loop_
_entity.id
_entity.type
_entity.pdbx_description
1 polymer ?
#
loop_
_entity_poly.entity_id
_entity_poly.type
_entity_poly.pdbx_seq_one_letter_code
_entity_poly.pdbx_strand_id
1 'polypeptide(L)'
;MSIKTKYVVLIFSLLFLVLQCKKSKMKNKCCNEEPVVEHFDGGYLGIPTVFTPNGDGENDVLAIYHKGIETFSLTIKNSVGTTIFETTDIDNYWDGQKDSKTQQGRFKLTIEAKSSNGLNISKVIHICSYSSEPGETMKCPDNNANCAFPNQWSNADSTFQKNIASFESFDCD
;
A
#
# COMPACT_ATOMS: atom_id res chain seq x y z
N MET A 1 -45.84 47.88 -10.82
CA MET A 1 -46.10 46.54 -10.27
C MET A 1 -44.88 45.67 -10.58
N SER A 2 -44.00 45.49 -9.60
CA SER A 2 -42.62 45.02 -9.77
C SER A 2 -42.55 43.48 -9.76
N ILE A 3 -42.13 42.90 -10.88
CA ILE A 3 -41.96 41.44 -11.10
C ILE A 3 -40.53 40.96 -10.73
N LYS A 4 -39.67 41.83 -10.17
CA LYS A 4 -38.23 41.50 -10.00
C LYS A 4 -37.84 40.87 -8.66
N THR A 5 -38.75 40.69 -7.70
CA THR A 5 -38.38 40.26 -6.34
C THR A 5 -38.53 38.75 -6.07
N LYS A 6 -39.30 38.00 -6.87
CA LYS A 6 -39.53 36.56 -6.62
C LYS A 6 -38.41 35.64 -7.11
N TYR A 7 -37.64 36.03 -8.14
CA TYR A 7 -36.58 35.20 -8.72
C TYR A 7 -35.24 35.30 -8.00
N VAL A 8 -34.97 36.41 -7.30
CA VAL A 8 -33.70 36.62 -6.58
C VAL A 8 -33.57 35.71 -5.36
N VAL A 9 -34.70 35.35 -4.72
CA VAL A 9 -34.71 34.46 -3.55
C VAL A 9 -34.58 32.98 -3.93
N LEU A 10 -35.04 32.57 -5.11
CA LEU A 10 -34.97 31.18 -5.59
C LEU A 10 -33.60 30.77 -6.15
N ILE A 11 -32.76 31.73 -6.55
CA ILE A 11 -31.42 31.43 -7.09
C ILE A 11 -30.40 31.21 -5.97
N PHE A 12 -30.57 31.86 -4.81
CA PHE A 12 -29.66 31.72 -3.66
C PHE A 12 -29.81 30.39 -2.91
N SER A 13 -30.97 29.71 -3.00
CA SER A 13 -31.19 28.40 -2.39
C SER A 13 -30.67 27.23 -3.23
N LEU A 14 -30.43 27.42 -4.53
CA LEU A 14 -29.84 26.40 -5.40
C LEU A 14 -28.30 26.35 -5.35
N LEU A 15 -27.63 27.36 -4.78
CA LEU A 15 -26.17 27.40 -4.67
C LEU A 15 -25.61 26.67 -3.42
N PHE A 16 -26.46 26.25 -2.49
CA PHE A 16 -26.05 25.58 -1.23
C PHE A 16 -26.03 24.04 -1.30
N LEU A 17 -26.27 23.45 -2.47
CA LEU A 17 -26.07 22.01 -2.75
C LEU A 17 -24.69 21.72 -3.34
N VAL A 18 -23.68 22.58 -3.09
CA VAL A 18 -22.33 22.06 -2.91
C VAL A 18 -22.38 21.19 -1.66
N LEU A 19 -22.76 19.93 -1.88
CA LEU A 19 -22.33 18.80 -1.09
C LEU A 19 -20.85 19.04 -0.88
N GLN A 20 -20.50 19.57 0.29
CA GLN A 20 -19.15 19.50 0.79
C GLN A 20 -18.84 18.02 0.70
N CYS A 21 -18.01 17.64 -0.27
CA CYS A 21 -17.34 16.37 -0.20
C CYS A 21 -16.58 16.45 1.12
N LYS A 22 -17.15 15.90 2.20
CA LYS A 22 -16.38 15.67 3.42
C LYS A 22 -15.22 14.84 2.91
N LYS A 23 -14.04 15.45 2.80
CA LYS A 23 -12.79 14.72 2.62
C LYS A 23 -12.76 13.76 3.81
N SER A 24 -13.24 12.55 3.58
CA SER A 24 -13.01 11.44 4.48
C SER A 24 -11.51 11.48 4.72
N LYS A 25 -11.09 11.64 5.97
CA LYS A 25 -9.67 11.47 6.33
C LYS A 25 -9.28 10.16 5.69
N MET A 26 -8.34 10.19 4.74
CA MET A 26 -7.88 8.98 4.05
C MET A 26 -7.29 8.07 5.11
N LYS A 27 -8.12 7.21 5.68
CA LYS A 27 -7.66 6.15 6.54
C LYS A 27 -6.82 5.22 5.66
N ASN A 28 -5.65 4.87 6.15
CA ASN A 28 -4.66 4.01 5.51
C ASN A 28 -5.21 2.57 5.38
N LYS A 29 -5.99 2.32 4.32
CA LYS A 29 -6.69 1.05 4.10
C LYS A 29 -5.81 -0.17 3.78
N CYS A 30 -4.49 -0.12 3.95
CA CYS A 30 -3.61 -1.22 3.51
C CYS A 30 -3.89 -2.54 4.24
N CYS A 31 -4.31 -2.49 5.51
CA CYS A 31 -4.72 -3.68 6.26
C CYS A 31 -6.17 -4.10 5.96
N ASN A 32 -6.84 -3.43 5.03
CA ASN A 32 -8.11 -3.85 4.45
C ASN A 32 -7.94 -4.44 3.04
N GLU A 33 -6.73 -4.36 2.49
CA GLU A 33 -6.38 -4.99 1.23
C GLU A 33 -5.77 -6.36 1.55
N GLU A 34 -6.20 -7.38 0.82
CA GLU A 34 -5.56 -8.68 0.89
C GLU A 34 -4.18 -8.59 0.21
N PRO A 35 -3.16 -9.27 0.73
CA PRO A 35 -1.87 -9.38 0.06
C PRO A 35 -2.03 -10.08 -1.28
N VAL A 36 -1.08 -9.85 -2.17
CA VAL A 36 -1.04 -10.60 -3.43
C VAL A 36 -0.44 -11.97 -3.13
N VAL A 37 -1.17 -13.01 -3.54
CA VAL A 37 -0.70 -14.38 -3.56
C VAL A 37 -1.15 -14.99 -4.89
N GLU A 38 -0.26 -14.98 -5.87
CA GLU A 38 -0.52 -15.58 -7.17
C GLU A 38 0.23 -16.89 -7.30
N HIS A 39 -0.50 -17.94 -7.67
CA HIS A 39 0.07 -19.25 -8.00
C HIS A 39 -0.11 -19.49 -9.50
N PHE A 40 0.93 -20.03 -10.13
CA PHE A 40 0.90 -20.42 -11.53
C PHE A 40 1.73 -21.69 -11.73
N ASP A 41 1.62 -22.29 -12.90
CA ASP A 41 2.35 -23.52 -13.20
C ASP A 41 3.87 -23.27 -13.13
N GLY A 42 4.53 -23.95 -12.19
CA GLY A 42 5.96 -23.80 -11.94
C GLY A 42 6.39 -22.68 -10.98
N GLY A 43 5.46 -21.92 -10.37
CA GLY A 43 5.87 -20.81 -9.52
C GLY A 43 4.78 -20.05 -8.76
N TYR A 44 5.20 -18.97 -8.11
CA TYR A 44 4.34 -18.07 -7.34
C TYR A 44 4.86 -16.64 -7.32
N LEU A 45 3.98 -15.69 -6.94
CA LEU A 45 4.30 -14.30 -6.64
C LEU A 45 3.53 -13.85 -5.39
N GLY A 46 4.25 -13.43 -4.35
CA GLY A 46 3.75 -12.95 -3.07
C GLY A 46 4.15 -11.50 -2.82
N ILE A 47 3.19 -10.65 -2.43
CA ILE A 47 3.45 -9.23 -2.14
C ILE A 47 2.73 -8.84 -0.84
N PRO A 48 3.45 -8.37 0.19
CA PRO A 48 2.85 -7.90 1.43
C PRO A 48 2.11 -6.57 1.21
N THR A 49 1.23 -6.20 2.13
CA THR A 49 0.51 -4.92 2.06
C THR A 49 1.08 -3.85 2.98
N VAL A 50 1.89 -4.25 3.97
CA VAL A 50 2.47 -3.37 4.97
C VAL A 50 3.91 -3.78 5.29
N PHE A 51 4.77 -2.80 5.50
CA PHE A 51 6.12 -2.98 6.05
C PHE A 51 6.49 -1.74 6.89
N THR A 52 7.57 -1.83 7.66
CA THR A 52 7.87 -0.94 8.79
C THR A 52 9.36 -0.58 8.82
N PRO A 53 9.83 0.36 7.98
CA PRO A 53 11.25 0.73 7.90
C PRO A 53 11.66 1.58 9.12
N ASN A 54 11.72 0.96 10.29
CA ASN A 54 11.98 1.59 11.58
C ASN A 54 13.37 1.21 12.15
N GLY A 55 14.04 0.22 11.55
CA GLY A 55 15.37 -0.25 11.89
C GLY A 55 15.44 -1.21 13.08
N ASP A 56 14.33 -1.87 13.45
CA ASP A 56 14.31 -2.86 14.54
C ASP A 56 14.66 -4.29 14.10
N GLY A 57 14.82 -4.52 12.79
CA GLY A 57 15.17 -5.79 12.18
C GLY A 57 13.97 -6.61 11.70
N GLU A 58 12.74 -6.22 12.03
CA GLU A 58 11.51 -6.89 11.61
C GLU A 58 10.79 -6.05 10.55
N ASN A 59 10.42 -6.68 9.42
CA ASN A 59 9.63 -6.05 8.35
C ASN A 59 10.16 -4.69 7.83
N ASP A 60 11.45 -4.42 7.98
CA ASP A 60 12.09 -3.16 7.58
C ASP A 60 12.12 -2.91 6.07
N VAL A 61 11.90 -3.95 5.27
CA VAL A 61 11.97 -3.91 3.82
C VAL A 61 10.71 -4.47 3.19
N LEU A 62 10.30 -3.85 2.09
CA LEU A 62 9.34 -4.42 1.16
C LEU A 62 10.06 -5.37 0.21
N ALA A 63 9.97 -6.67 0.49
CA ALA A 63 10.43 -7.73 -0.39
C ALA A 63 9.29 -8.33 -1.22
N ILE A 64 9.60 -8.77 -2.44
CA ILE A 64 8.69 -9.52 -3.30
C ILE A 64 9.07 -10.99 -3.22
N TYR A 65 8.12 -11.84 -2.84
CA TYR A 65 8.34 -13.27 -2.77
C TYR A 65 8.01 -13.90 -4.10
N HIS A 66 8.90 -14.74 -4.63
CA HIS A 66 8.71 -15.26 -5.97
C HIS A 66 9.33 -16.63 -6.18
N LYS A 67 8.83 -17.32 -7.20
CA LYS A 67 9.44 -18.49 -7.81
C LYS A 67 8.97 -18.57 -9.26
N GLY A 68 9.86 -18.91 -10.19
CA GLY A 68 9.48 -19.13 -11.59
C GLY A 68 9.11 -17.85 -12.35
N ILE A 69 9.67 -16.70 -11.96
CA ILE A 69 9.57 -15.44 -12.73
C ILE A 69 10.82 -15.29 -13.62
N GLU A 70 10.60 -15.00 -14.91
CA GLU A 70 11.65 -14.80 -15.93
C GLU A 70 11.98 -13.32 -16.12
N THR A 71 10.95 -12.47 -16.23
CA THR A 71 11.13 -11.02 -16.36
C THR A 71 10.28 -10.29 -15.32
N PHE A 72 10.78 -9.17 -14.82
CA PHE A 72 10.15 -8.42 -13.75
C PHE A 72 10.37 -6.91 -13.91
N SER A 73 9.37 -6.13 -13.53
CA SER A 73 9.45 -4.69 -13.36
C SER A 73 8.54 -4.28 -12.23
N LEU A 74 9.08 -3.53 -11.28
CA LEU A 74 8.37 -2.95 -10.14
C LEU A 74 8.51 -1.43 -10.18
N THR A 75 7.40 -0.73 -9.99
CA THR A 75 7.38 0.71 -9.78
C THR A 75 6.51 1.06 -8.59
N ILE A 76 7.05 1.86 -7.67
CA ILE A 76 6.35 2.37 -6.49
C ILE A 76 6.21 3.88 -6.62
N LYS A 77 4.98 4.37 -6.51
CA LYS A 77 4.65 5.80 -6.62
C LYS A 77 3.94 6.30 -5.37
N ASN A 78 4.23 7.54 -4.98
CA ASN A 78 3.49 8.21 -3.91
C ASN A 78 2.08 8.66 -4.38
N SER A 79 1.31 9.28 -3.49
CA SER A 79 -0.06 9.72 -3.74
C SER A 79 -0.21 10.79 -4.82
N VAL A 80 0.85 11.53 -5.14
CA VAL A 80 0.87 12.53 -6.22
C VAL A 80 1.44 12.00 -7.54
N GLY A 81 1.81 10.71 -7.58
CA GLY A 81 2.27 10.02 -8.79
C GLY A 81 3.78 10.07 -9.05
N THR A 82 4.57 10.65 -8.15
CA THR A 82 6.04 10.64 -8.23
C THR A 82 6.57 9.23 -7.99
N THR A 83 7.48 8.75 -8.83
CA THR A 83 8.22 7.51 -8.59
C THR A 83 9.12 7.67 -7.37
N ILE A 84 8.96 6.75 -6.42
CA ILE A 84 9.73 6.69 -5.19
C ILE A 84 10.79 5.58 -5.25
N PHE A 85 10.44 4.47 -5.88
CA PHE A 85 11.33 3.34 -6.10
C PHE A 85 10.95 2.63 -7.42
N GLU A 86 11.94 2.12 -8.14
CA GLU A 86 11.74 1.28 -9.31
C GLU A 86 12.90 0.29 -9.46
N THR A 87 12.60 -0.90 -9.96
CA THR A 87 13.60 -1.94 -10.21
C THR A 87 13.09 -2.91 -11.26
N THR A 88 14.00 -3.50 -12.03
CA THR A 88 13.73 -4.65 -12.91
C THR A 88 14.34 -5.94 -12.36
N ASP A 89 15.12 -5.84 -11.29
CA ASP A 89 15.63 -6.97 -10.53
C ASP A 89 14.59 -7.35 -9.47
N ILE A 90 14.14 -8.61 -9.50
CA ILE A 90 13.11 -9.15 -8.61
C ILE A 90 13.65 -9.45 -7.21
N ASP A 91 14.96 -9.66 -7.08
CA ASP A 91 15.60 -9.90 -5.78
C ASP A 91 15.95 -8.59 -5.06
N ASN A 92 15.78 -7.45 -5.75
CA ASN A 92 15.90 -6.13 -5.16
C ASN A 92 14.64 -5.78 -4.37
N TYR A 93 14.82 -4.99 -3.31
CA TYR A 93 13.77 -4.64 -2.36
C TYR A 93 13.75 -3.14 -2.11
N TRP A 94 12.65 -2.65 -1.53
CA TRP A 94 12.56 -1.27 -1.08
C TRP A 94 12.63 -1.18 0.43
N ASP A 95 13.64 -0.48 0.94
CA ASP A 95 13.89 -0.23 2.37
C ASP A 95 13.08 0.95 2.95
N GLY A 96 12.09 1.45 2.18
CA GLY A 96 11.32 2.61 2.58
C GLY A 96 12.05 3.94 2.48
N GLN A 97 13.28 4.00 1.98
CA GLN A 97 14.05 5.23 1.83
C GLN A 97 13.86 5.85 0.43
N LYS A 98 13.99 7.18 0.37
CA LYS A 98 14.28 7.92 -0.86
C LYS A 98 15.11 9.14 -0.50
N ASP A 99 16.24 9.32 -1.15
CA ASP A 99 17.16 10.44 -0.93
C ASP A 99 17.53 10.62 0.57
N SER A 100 17.81 9.50 1.25
CA SER A 100 18.09 9.44 2.70
C SER A 100 16.95 9.90 3.62
N LYS A 101 15.72 9.90 3.12
CA LYS A 101 14.52 10.21 3.89
C LYS A 101 13.56 9.02 3.89
N THR A 102 13.13 8.62 5.08
CA THR A 102 12.11 7.59 5.25
C THR A 102 10.79 8.07 4.65
N GLN A 103 10.23 7.23 3.78
CA GLN A 103 8.99 7.49 3.07
C GLN A 103 7.86 6.76 3.79
N GLN A 104 7.07 7.52 4.54
CA GLN A 104 5.92 7.01 5.28
C GLN A 104 4.62 7.28 4.54
N GLY A 105 3.64 6.39 4.72
CA GLY A 105 2.29 6.54 4.18
C GLY A 105 1.93 5.47 3.15
N ARG A 106 1.01 5.81 2.25
CA ARG A 106 0.42 4.88 1.28
C ARG A 106 0.97 5.12 -0.12
N PHE A 107 1.41 4.03 -0.76
CA PHE A 107 2.03 4.05 -2.07
C PHE A 107 1.28 3.15 -3.04
N LYS A 108 1.28 3.53 -4.32
CA LYS A 108 0.80 2.66 -5.40
C LYS A 108 1.97 1.83 -5.89
N LEU A 109 1.85 0.52 -5.81
CA LEU A 109 2.79 -0.46 -6.32
C LEU A 109 2.26 -1.01 -7.64
N THR A 110 3.10 -1.07 -8.67
CA THR A 110 2.78 -1.66 -9.97
C THR A 110 3.85 -2.68 -10.33
N ILE A 111 3.43 -3.90 -10.64
CA ILE A 111 4.29 -4.98 -11.12
C ILE A 111 3.82 -5.42 -12.49
N GLU A 112 4.79 -5.58 -13.38
CA GLU A 112 4.66 -6.31 -14.64
C GLU A 112 5.71 -7.43 -14.61
N ALA A 113 5.26 -8.67 -14.75
CA ALA A 113 6.13 -9.83 -14.73
C ALA A 113 5.72 -10.86 -15.78
N LYS A 114 6.68 -11.71 -16.15
CA LYS A 114 6.43 -12.88 -17.00
C LYS A 114 7.04 -14.09 -16.32
N SER A 115 6.24 -15.13 -16.14
CA SER A 115 6.73 -16.39 -15.57
C SER A 115 7.54 -17.20 -16.60
N SER A 116 8.30 -18.17 -16.12
CA SER A 116 9.10 -19.08 -16.94
C SER A 116 8.28 -19.91 -17.93
N ASN A 117 6.97 -20.04 -17.73
CA ASN A 117 6.06 -20.74 -18.65
C ASN A 117 5.42 -19.82 -19.70
N GLY A 118 5.68 -18.51 -19.64
CA GLY A 118 5.10 -17.51 -20.55
C GLY A 118 3.89 -16.75 -20.03
N LEU A 119 3.35 -17.05 -18.83
CA LEU A 119 2.25 -16.29 -18.24
C LEU A 119 2.68 -14.85 -17.91
N ASN A 120 1.96 -13.86 -18.43
CA ASN A 120 2.10 -12.46 -18.07
C ASN A 120 1.27 -12.13 -16.82
N ILE A 121 1.87 -11.47 -15.85
CA ILE A 121 1.29 -11.09 -14.57
C ILE A 121 1.39 -9.57 -14.43
N SER A 122 0.25 -8.89 -14.38
CA SER A 122 0.16 -7.45 -14.11
C SER A 122 -0.60 -7.22 -12.80
N LYS A 123 0.02 -6.50 -11.87
CA LYS A 123 -0.57 -6.17 -10.55
C LYS A 123 -0.45 -4.69 -10.27
N VAL A 124 -1.55 -4.11 -9.79
CA VAL A 124 -1.58 -2.77 -9.22
C VAL A 124 -2.23 -2.88 -7.85
N ILE A 125 -1.45 -2.63 -6.80
CA ILE A 125 -1.91 -2.67 -5.41
C ILE A 125 -1.49 -1.41 -4.68
N HIS A 126 -1.99 -1.23 -3.47
CA HIS A 126 -1.44 -0.22 -2.57
C HIS A 126 -0.78 -0.90 -1.38
N ILE A 127 0.35 -0.33 -1.00
CA ILE A 127 1.11 -0.74 0.19
C ILE A 127 1.22 0.43 1.15
N CYS A 128 1.48 0.13 2.41
CA CYS A 128 1.78 1.13 3.42
C CYS A 128 3.17 0.91 4.02
N SER A 129 3.90 2.02 4.17
CA SER A 129 5.13 2.11 4.96
C SER A 129 4.80 2.84 6.26
N TYR A 130 4.99 2.17 7.39
CA TYR A 130 4.85 2.78 8.72
C TYR A 130 6.21 2.93 9.37
N SER A 131 6.52 4.13 9.82
CA SER A 131 7.71 4.40 10.61
C SER A 131 7.36 5.56 11.55
N SER A 132 8.14 5.73 12.61
CA SER A 132 8.02 6.85 13.55
C SER A 132 9.37 7.53 13.69
N GLU A 133 9.34 8.80 14.09
CA GLU A 133 10.56 9.49 14.50
C GLU A 133 11.12 8.88 15.80
N PRO A 134 12.42 9.01 16.08
CA PRO A 134 13.00 8.50 17.32
C PRO A 134 12.26 9.02 18.57
N GLY A 135 11.70 8.11 19.36
CA GLY A 135 10.93 8.43 20.57
C GLY A 135 9.43 8.61 20.36
N GLU A 136 8.92 8.47 19.12
CA GLU A 136 7.50 8.40 18.82
C GLU A 136 7.06 6.97 18.50
N THR A 137 5.79 6.66 18.76
CA THR A 137 5.15 5.39 18.41
C THR A 137 4.53 5.46 17.01
N MET A 138 4.49 4.34 16.30
CA MET A 138 3.80 4.27 15.01
C MET A 138 2.29 4.34 15.21
N LYS A 139 1.62 5.20 14.44
CA LYS A 139 0.15 5.29 14.46
C LYS A 139 -0.49 3.99 14.00
N CYS A 140 -1.51 3.56 14.72
CA CYS A 140 -2.24 2.34 14.38
C CYS A 140 -2.89 2.38 12.98
N PRO A 141 -2.69 1.35 12.15
CA PRO A 141 -3.52 1.11 10.98
C PRO A 141 -4.96 0.76 11.38
N ASP A 142 -5.93 1.22 10.58
CA ASP A 142 -7.27 0.63 10.61
C ASP A 142 -7.19 -0.88 10.36
N ASN A 143 -7.87 -1.69 11.17
CA ASN A 143 -7.89 -3.15 11.06
C ASN A 143 -6.47 -3.77 11.08
N ASN A 144 -5.61 -3.29 11.99
CA ASN A 144 -4.21 -3.72 12.14
C ASN A 144 -4.02 -5.26 12.19
N ALA A 145 -4.96 -6.01 12.76
CA ALA A 145 -4.91 -7.47 12.82
C ALA A 145 -4.96 -8.16 11.43
N ASN A 146 -5.36 -7.45 10.38
CA ASN A 146 -5.50 -7.95 9.02
C ASN A 146 -4.34 -7.53 8.09
N CYS A 147 -3.37 -6.77 8.58
CA CYS A 147 -2.21 -6.41 7.78
C CYS A 147 -1.43 -7.69 7.39
N ALA A 148 -0.81 -7.67 6.20
CA ALA A 148 0.11 -8.71 5.78
C ALA A 148 1.53 -8.14 5.73
N PHE A 149 2.38 -8.64 6.61
CA PHE A 149 3.78 -8.23 6.79
C PHE A 149 4.76 -9.20 6.12
N PRO A 150 5.96 -8.73 5.72
CA PRO A 150 7.01 -9.58 5.16
C PRO A 150 7.28 -10.87 5.94
N ASN A 151 7.48 -10.79 7.26
CA ASN A 151 7.87 -11.95 8.07
C ASN A 151 6.79 -13.03 8.20
N GLN A 152 5.57 -12.75 7.75
CA GLN A 152 4.45 -13.70 7.74
C GLN A 152 4.44 -14.58 6.48
N TRP A 153 5.32 -14.37 5.51
CA TRP A 153 5.39 -15.21 4.31
C TRP A 153 5.94 -16.61 4.61
N SER A 154 5.22 -17.65 4.19
CA SER A 154 5.68 -19.05 4.22
C SER A 154 6.13 -19.50 2.84
N ASN A 155 7.40 -19.87 2.68
CA ASN A 155 7.88 -20.51 1.45
C ASN A 155 7.36 -21.94 1.28
N ALA A 156 7.00 -22.62 2.37
CA ALA A 156 6.46 -23.97 2.32
C ALA A 156 5.03 -23.97 1.74
N ASP A 157 4.22 -22.99 2.16
CA ASP A 157 2.82 -22.87 1.76
C ASP A 157 2.60 -21.86 0.64
N SER A 158 3.63 -21.10 0.26
CA SER A 158 3.58 -20.01 -0.73
C SER A 158 2.47 -18.99 -0.44
N THR A 159 2.26 -18.66 0.84
CA THR A 159 1.16 -17.81 1.32
C THR A 159 1.58 -17.00 2.56
N PHE A 160 0.86 -15.89 2.84
CA PHE A 160 0.99 -15.14 4.09
C PHE A 160 0.19 -15.79 5.22
N GLN A 161 0.87 -16.11 6.32
CA GLN A 161 0.35 -16.81 7.49
C GLN A 161 -0.10 -15.81 8.57
N LYS A 162 -1.42 -15.56 8.67
CA LYS A 162 -1.99 -14.58 9.61
C LYS A 162 -1.80 -14.92 11.09
N ASN A 163 -1.45 -16.17 11.41
CA ASN A 163 -1.17 -16.62 12.78
C ASN A 163 0.29 -16.37 13.23
N ILE A 164 1.17 -15.95 12.32
CA ILE A 164 2.53 -15.52 12.68
C ILE A 164 2.46 -14.09 13.17
N ALA A 165 3.03 -13.82 14.36
CA ALA A 165 3.11 -12.47 14.91
C ALA A 165 4.02 -11.62 14.01
N SER A 166 3.60 -10.38 13.71
CA SER A 166 4.41 -9.46 12.92
C SER A 166 5.57 -8.86 13.72
N PHE A 167 5.48 -8.87 15.05
CA PHE A 167 6.39 -8.18 15.98
C PHE A 167 6.36 -6.65 15.91
N GLU A 168 5.41 -6.08 15.15
CA GLU A 168 5.23 -4.64 15.05
C GLU A 168 4.44 -4.05 16.22
N SER A 169 4.93 -2.93 16.75
CA SER A 169 4.27 -2.18 17.81
C SER A 169 3.60 -0.92 17.27
N PHE A 170 2.27 -0.87 17.36
CA PHE A 170 1.46 0.30 17.00
C PHE A 170 0.77 0.89 18.22
N ASP A 171 0.68 2.21 18.27
CA ASP A 171 -0.11 2.94 19.25
C ASP A 171 -1.56 3.07 18.75
N CYS A 172 -2.43 2.25 19.32
CA CYS A 172 -3.83 2.04 18.93
C CYS A 172 -4.84 2.57 19.97
N ASP A 173 -4.37 3.30 20.99
CA ASP A 173 -5.17 3.80 22.12
C ASP A 173 -5.86 5.15 21.85
#